data_AF-A0A699UKC9-F1
#
_entry.id   AF-A0A699UKC9-F1
#
_cell.length_a   1.000
_cell.length_b   1.000
_cell.length_c   1.000
_cell.angle_alpha   90.00
_cell.angle_beta   90.00
_cell.angle_gamma   90.00
#
_symmetry.space_group_name_H-M   'P 1'
#
loop_
_entity.id
_entity.type
_entity.pdbx_description
1 polymer ?
#
loop_
_entity_poly.entity_id
_entity_poly.type
_entity_poly.pdbx_seq_one_letter_code
_entity_poly.pdbx_strand_id
1 'polypeptide(L)'
;DIDYQGQKYEYLPFGSGRRMCPGASFALKTLHFTLASVLQGFEIAKPSKDPIHANESVGLTDIEDLPLEVILSPRLSIDMYHYANQ
;
A
#
# COMPACT_ATOMS: atom_id res chain seq x y z
N ASP A 1 1.38 16.72 -7.55
CA ASP A 1 1.65 16.46 -6.13
C ASP A 1 0.33 16.38 -5.38
N ILE A 2 0.10 15.34 -4.59
CA ILE A 2 -1.13 15.15 -3.82
C ILE A 2 -0.92 15.80 -2.45
N ASP A 3 -1.71 16.83 -2.13
CA ASP A 3 -1.61 17.51 -0.84
C ASP A 3 -2.45 16.78 0.22
N TYR A 4 -1.75 16.11 1.14
CA TYR A 4 -2.35 15.45 2.32
C TYR A 4 -2.20 16.29 3.60
N GLN A 5 -1.58 17.47 3.53
CA GLN A 5 -1.36 18.34 4.69
C GLN A 5 -2.60 19.17 5.05
N GLY A 6 -3.70 18.96 4.32
CA GLY A 6 -4.98 19.57 4.59
C GLY A 6 -5.14 21.00 4.09
N GLN A 7 -4.32 21.42 3.11
CA GLN A 7 -4.56 22.69 2.39
C GLN A 7 -5.62 22.50 1.29
N LYS A 8 -5.75 21.27 0.76
CA LYS A 8 -6.83 20.85 -0.14
C LYS A 8 -7.87 19.99 0.58
N TYR A 9 -9.09 20.51 0.67
CA TYR A 9 -10.22 19.81 1.31
C TYR A 9 -10.73 18.60 0.51
N GLU A 10 -10.31 18.47 -0.75
CA GLU A 10 -10.64 17.32 -1.61
C GLU A 10 -9.93 16.03 -1.16
N TYR A 11 -8.88 16.12 -0.33
CA TYR A 11 -8.08 14.95 0.06
C TYR A 11 -7.55 15.05 1.50
N LEU A 12 -8.24 14.38 2.44
CA LEU A 12 -7.94 14.43 3.89
C LEU A 12 -7.79 13.02 4.51
N PRO A 13 -6.93 12.13 3.98
CA PRO A 13 -6.81 10.74 4.46
C PRO A 13 -6.35 10.61 5.92
N PHE A 14 -5.70 11.66 6.46
CA PHE A 14 -5.21 11.72 7.84
C PHE A 14 -5.91 12.82 8.66
N GLY A 15 -6.99 13.40 8.13
CA GLY A 15 -7.63 14.60 8.70
C GLY A 15 -6.78 15.86 8.55
N SER A 16 -7.20 16.96 9.21
CA SER A 16 -6.50 18.24 9.18
C SER A 16 -6.58 18.99 10.52
N GLY A 17 -5.75 20.04 10.67
CA GLY A 17 -5.74 20.91 11.84
C GLY A 17 -5.29 20.21 13.13
N ARG A 18 -5.84 20.65 14.28
CA ARG A 18 -5.41 20.20 15.62
C ARG A 18 -5.67 18.71 15.91
N ARG A 19 -6.50 18.04 15.10
CA ARG A 19 -6.85 16.62 15.25
C ARG A 19 -6.36 15.78 14.07
N MET A 20 -5.43 16.31 13.26
CA MET A 20 -4.75 15.51 12.25
C MET A 20 -4.06 14.31 12.91
N CYS A 21 -4.08 13.16 12.23
CA CYS A 21 -3.41 11.95 12.69
C CYS A 21 -1.93 12.26 12.98
N PRO A 22 -1.46 12.10 14.23
CA PRO A 22 -0.06 12.34 14.57
C PRO A 22 0.90 11.35 13.88
N GLY A 23 0.37 10.24 13.36
CA GLY A 23 1.10 9.23 12.60
C GLY A 23 1.24 9.49 11.10
N ALA A 24 0.69 10.58 10.55
CA ALA A 24 0.62 10.80 9.10
C ALA A 24 1.99 10.68 8.39
N SER A 25 3.02 11.37 8.90
CA SER A 25 4.37 11.31 8.30
C SER A 25 5.01 9.93 8.42
N PHE A 26 4.77 9.22 9.52
CA PHE A 26 5.30 7.86 9.72
C PHE A 26 4.61 6.86 8.78
N ALA A 27 3.28 6.94 8.67
CA ALA A 27 2.48 6.11 7.77
C ALA A 27 2.93 6.28 6.33
N LEU A 28 3.13 7.52 5.85
CA LEU A 28 3.59 7.79 4.49
C LEU A 28 5.00 7.25 4.22
N LYS A 29 5.95 7.45 5.14
CA LYS A 29 7.31 6.92 4.98
C LYS A 29 7.31 5.39 4.94
N THR A 30 6.54 4.77 5.83
CA THR A 30 6.41 3.31 5.90
C THR A 30 5.74 2.78 4.63
N LEU A 31 4.65 3.41 4.17
CA LEU A 31 3.95 3.02 2.95
C LEU A 31 4.86 3.11 1.73
N HIS A 32 5.57 4.21 1.54
CA HIS A 32 6.51 4.35 0.43
C HIS A 32 7.63 3.31 0.49
N PHE A 33 8.22 3.10 1.66
CA PHE A 33 9.29 2.13 1.83
C PHE A 33 8.81 0.70 1.54
N THR A 34 7.71 0.29 2.18
CA THR A 34 7.12 -1.05 1.97
C THR A 34 6.74 -1.26 0.52
N LEU A 35 6.07 -0.29 -0.12
CA LEU A 35 5.69 -0.39 -1.52
C LEU A 35 6.91 -0.50 -2.43
N ALA A 36 7.94 0.32 -2.21
CA ALA A 36 9.18 0.25 -2.97
C ALA A 36 9.86 -1.11 -2.79
N SER A 37 9.93 -1.63 -1.56
CA SER A 37 10.51 -2.96 -1.29
C SER A 37 9.74 -4.08 -2.00
N VAL A 38 8.41 -4.04 -1.97
CA VAL A 38 7.57 -5.05 -2.63
C VAL A 38 7.74 -4.99 -4.15
N LEU A 39 7.65 -3.81 -4.76
CA LEU A 39 7.80 -3.62 -6.22
C LEU A 39 9.22 -3.91 -6.72
N GLN A 40 10.23 -3.69 -5.88
CA GLN A 40 11.61 -4.05 -6.18
C GLN A 40 11.83 -5.56 -6.07
N GLY A 41 11.19 -6.22 -5.11
CA GLY A 41 11.38 -7.64 -4.83
C GLY A 41 10.56 -8.58 -5.71
N PHE A 42 9.35 -8.18 -6.08
CA PHE A 42 8.36 -9.09 -6.67
C PHE A 42 7.70 -8.52 -7.94
N GLU A 43 7.48 -9.38 -8.92
CA GLU A 43 6.43 -9.20 -9.92
C GLU A 43 5.09 -9.61 -9.27
N ILE A 44 4.09 -8.73 -9.37
CA ILE A 44 2.77 -8.92 -8.77
C ILE A 44 1.76 -9.20 -9.88
N ALA A 45 1.06 -10.32 -9.78
CA ALA A 45 0.02 -10.71 -10.73
C ALA A 45 -1.27 -11.11 -10.02
N LYS A 46 -2.41 -10.98 -10.72
CA LYS A 46 -3.69 -11.52 -10.26
C LYS A 46 -3.82 -13.00 -10.65
N PRO A 47 -4.44 -13.85 -9.81
CA PRO A 47 -4.70 -15.24 -10.16
C PRO A 47 -5.75 -15.38 -11.26
N SER A 48 -6.71 -14.46 -11.34
CA SER A 48 -7.71 -14.42 -12.40
C SER A 48 -7.74 -13.05 -13.12
N LYS A 49 -8.38 -13.04 -14.30
CA LYS A 49 -8.60 -11.81 -15.07
C LYS A 49 -9.82 -11.02 -14.60
N ASP A 50 -10.57 -11.54 -13.63
CA ASP A 50 -11.80 -10.92 -13.15
C ASP A 50 -11.49 -9.53 -12.57
N PRO A 51 -12.43 -8.58 -12.67
CA PRO A 51 -12.27 -7.27 -12.05
C PRO A 51 -12.05 -7.43 -10.55
N ILE A 52 -11.22 -6.55 -9.98
CA ILE A 52 -11.08 -6.48 -8.52
C ILE A 52 -12.42 -5.93 -8.02
N HIS A 53 -13.14 -6.76 -7.27
CA HIS A 53 -14.33 -6.31 -6.56
C HIS A 53 -13.85 -5.57 -5.31
N ALA A 54 -13.88 -4.25 -5.37
CA ALA A 54 -13.72 -3.40 -4.20
C ALA A 54 -15.12 -3.10 -3.67
N ASN A 55 -15.50 -3.66 -2.53
CA ASN A 55 -16.75 -3.33 -1.90
C ASN A 55 -16.52 -2.40 -0.72
N GLU A 56 -17.21 -1.26 -0.72
CA GLU A 56 -17.08 -0.32 0.39
C GLU A 56 -17.74 -0.91 1.63
N SER A 57 -16.94 -1.20 2.65
CA SER A 57 -17.41 -1.60 3.96
C SER A 57 -17.63 -0.36 4.83
N VAL A 58 -18.69 -0.39 5.63
CA VAL A 58 -18.99 0.71 6.57
C VAL A 58 -18.15 0.52 7.83
N GLY A 59 -17.14 1.36 8.04
CA GLY A 59 -16.26 1.27 9.21
C GLY A 59 -15.25 2.41 9.33
N LEU A 60 -14.47 2.40 10.41
CA LEU A 60 -13.31 3.29 10.58
C LEU A 60 -12.15 2.92 9.65
N THR A 61 -12.13 1.67 9.22
CA THR A 61 -11.21 1.10 8.24
C THR A 61 -12.04 0.34 7.24
N ASP A 62 -11.85 0.64 5.96
CA ASP A 62 -12.47 -0.13 4.89
C ASP A 62 -11.63 -1.40 4.69
N ILE A 63 -12.22 -2.55 5.00
CA ILE A 63 -11.60 -3.87 4.83
C ILE A 63 -12.48 -4.57 3.80
N GLU A 64 -11.88 -4.96 2.68
CA GLU A 64 -12.57 -5.74 1.65
C GLU A 64 -13.22 -6.98 2.27
N ASP A 65 -14.52 -7.18 2.04
CA ASP A 65 -15.23 -8.35 2.58
C ASP A 65 -14.76 -9.64 1.91
N LEU A 66 -14.15 -9.53 0.73
CA LEU A 66 -13.56 -10.63 -0.01
C LEU A 66 -12.03 -10.52 0.02
N PRO A 67 -11.31 -11.61 0.38
CA PRO A 67 -9.86 -11.58 0.39
C PRO A 67 -9.33 -11.35 -1.02
N LEU A 68 -8.52 -10.29 -1.19
CA LEU A 68 -7.80 -10.04 -2.43
C LEU A 68 -6.68 -11.07 -2.59
N GLU A 69 -6.80 -11.94 -3.57
CA GLU A 69 -5.76 -12.90 -3.91
C GLU A 69 -4.74 -12.31 -4.90
N VAL A 70 -3.45 -12.50 -4.60
CA VAL A 70 -2.33 -12.05 -5.45
C VAL A 70 -1.25 -13.12 -5.53
N ILE A 71 -0.58 -13.18 -6.68
CA ILE A 71 0.59 -14.03 -6.92
C ILE A 71 1.83 -13.14 -6.88
N LEU A 72 2.78 -13.47 -6.00
CA LEU A 72 4.08 -12.80 -5.90
C LEU A 72 5.16 -13.72 -6.46
N SER A 73 5.86 -13.26 -7.50
CA SER A 73 7.01 -13.97 -8.08
C SER A 73 8.29 -13.17 -7.86
N PRO A 74 9.41 -13.76 -7.40
CA PRO A 74 10.67 -13.04 -7.27
C PRO A 74 11.09 -12.42 -8.61
N ARG A 75 11.52 -11.15 -8.60
CA ARG A 75 11.99 -10.47 -9.83
C ARG A 75 13.37 -10.95 -10.27
N LEU A 76 14.21 -11.31 -9.31
CA LEU A 76 15.57 -11.78 -9.56
C LEU A 76 15.65 -13.30 -9.38
N SER A 77 16.71 -13.91 -9.92
CA SER A 77 17.05 -15.30 -9.59
C SER A 77 17.23 -15.45 -8.08
N ILE A 78 16.82 -16.61 -7.55
CA ILE A 78 16.89 -16.90 -6.11
C ILE A 78 18.32 -16.74 -5.56
N ASP A 79 19.33 -17.08 -6.36
CA ASP A 79 20.74 -16.99 -5.99
C ASP A 79 21.17 -15.54 -5.66
N MET A 80 20.54 -14.55 -6.29
CA MET A 80 20.84 -13.13 -6.05
C MET A 80 20.35 -12.65 -4.67
N TYR A 81 19.32 -13.27 -4.10
CA TYR A 81 18.84 -12.95 -2.75
C TYR A 81 19.69 -13.61 -1.66
N HIS A 82 20.33 -14.74 -1.96
CA HIS A 82 21.25 -15.40 -1.04
C HIS A 82 22.58 -14.64 -0.91
N TYR A 83 23.04 -13.98 -1.99
CA TYR A 83 24.27 -13.17 -1.97
C TYR A 83 24.15 -11.89 -1.12
N ALA A 84 22.97 -11.27 -1.08
CA ALA A 84 22.76 -10.01 -0.35
C ALA A 84 22.65 -10.17 1.19
N ASN A 85 22.58 -11.41 1.70
CA ASN A 85 22.43 -11.73 3.12
C ASN A 85 23.69 -12.37 3.74
N GLN A 86 24.84 -12.30 3.05
CA GLN A 86 26.18 -12.54 3.62
C GLN A 86 26.85 -11.21 3.93
#